data_AF-A0A2V9N6E3-F1
#
_entry.id   AF-A0A2V9N6E3-F1
#
_cell.length_a   1.000
_cell.length_b   1.000
_cell.length_c   1.000
_cell.angle_alpha   90.00
_cell.angle_beta   90.00
_cell.angle_gamma   90.00
#
_symmetry.space_group_name_H-M   'P 1'
#
loop_
_entity.id
_entity.type
_entity.pdbx_description
1 polymer ?
#
loop_
_entity_poly.entity_id
_entity_poly.type
_entity_poly.pdbx_seq_one_letter_code
_entity_poly.pdbx_strand_id
1 'polypeptide(L)'
;MTKFSPHFGRPIKGKISLLLPHLTLLTALIAKIRPEQSWRELYEASLLELDRSKLPERVRTAREAIHRRLVQEKETLSWEEHKEINDALRALVRRGA
;
A
#
# COMPACT_ATOMS: atom_id res chain seq x y z
N MET A 1 18.32 22.48 -64.04
CA MET A 1 17.05 21.73 -63.87
C MET A 1 16.89 21.36 -62.40
N THR A 2 15.72 21.70 -61.88
CA THR A 2 15.01 21.36 -60.61
C THR A 2 15.54 20.21 -59.76
N LYS A 3 15.87 20.50 -58.48
CA LYS A 3 15.11 20.28 -57.22
C LYS A 3 15.38 18.92 -56.57
N PHE A 4 15.81 18.93 -55.31
CA PHE A 4 15.09 18.33 -54.17
C PHE A 4 15.84 18.68 -52.88
N SER A 5 15.37 19.70 -52.16
CA SER A 5 15.74 19.96 -50.77
C SER A 5 14.66 19.30 -49.91
N PRO A 6 14.98 18.34 -49.03
CA PRO A 6 13.97 17.78 -48.16
C PRO A 6 13.61 18.84 -47.11
N HIS A 7 12.33 19.20 -47.14
CA HIS A 7 11.74 20.17 -46.25
C HIS A 7 11.88 19.73 -44.78
N PHE A 8 12.26 20.71 -43.96
CA PHE A 8 12.22 20.71 -42.51
C PHE A 8 10.91 20.13 -41.96
N GLY A 9 10.99 18.94 -41.38
CA GLY A 9 9.98 18.45 -40.44
C GLY A 9 10.20 19.11 -39.07
N ARG A 10 9.44 20.16 -38.77
CA ARG A 10 8.97 20.47 -37.41
C ARG A 10 7.46 20.74 -37.53
N PRO A 11 6.62 20.61 -36.49
CA PRO A 11 6.86 20.16 -35.11
C PRO A 11 5.82 19.11 -34.64
N ILE A 12 6.11 18.37 -33.57
CA ILE A 12 5.06 18.10 -32.57
C ILE A 12 5.64 18.52 -31.24
N LYS A 13 5.30 19.75 -30.83
CA LYS A 13 5.28 20.12 -29.42
C LYS A 13 4.25 19.20 -28.77
N GLY A 14 4.67 18.01 -28.38
CA GLY A 14 3.96 17.20 -27.42
C GLY A 14 3.96 17.98 -26.13
N LYS A 15 2.93 18.80 -25.93
CA LYS A 15 2.42 19.07 -24.59
C LYS A 15 2.10 17.69 -24.02
N ILE A 16 3.08 17.00 -23.45
CA ILE A 16 2.80 15.90 -22.53
C ILE A 16 2.04 16.59 -21.43
N SER A 17 0.74 16.37 -21.52
CA SER A 17 -0.30 17.05 -20.80
C SER A 17 0.09 17.17 -19.33
N LEU A 18 -0.17 18.33 -18.74
CA LEU A 18 -0.17 18.61 -17.30
C LEU A 18 -1.23 17.76 -16.55
N LEU A 19 -1.39 16.48 -16.88
CA LEU A 19 -2.33 15.55 -16.28
C LEU A 19 -1.69 14.73 -15.13
N LEU A 20 -0.37 14.85 -14.93
CA LEU A 20 0.31 14.19 -13.81
C LEU A 20 -0.18 14.62 -12.42
N PRO A 21 -0.44 15.91 -12.09
CA PRO A 21 -0.80 16.28 -10.71
C PRO A 21 -2.18 15.76 -10.30
N HIS A 22 -3.15 15.73 -11.23
CA HIS A 22 -4.49 15.19 -10.96
C HIS A 22 -4.46 13.69 -10.67
N LEU A 23 -3.63 12.91 -11.40
CA LEU A 23 -3.55 11.47 -11.18
C LEU A 23 -3.00 11.14 -9.78
N THR A 24 -2.00 11.89 -9.30
CA THR A 24 -1.49 11.78 -7.92
C THR A 24 -2.52 12.18 -6.87
N LEU A 25 -3.29 13.25 -7.11
CA LEU A 25 -4.34 13.68 -6.18
C LEU A 25 -5.46 12.64 -6.10
N LEU A 26 -5.85 12.07 -7.25
CA LEU A 26 -6.84 11.00 -7.32
C LEU A 26 -6.35 9.74 -6.58
N THR A 27 -5.09 9.35 -6.74
CA THR A 27 -4.53 8.18 -6.02
C THR A 27 -4.47 8.41 -4.51
N ALA A 28 -4.04 9.59 -4.06
CA ALA A 28 -4.04 9.93 -2.63
C ALA A 28 -5.46 10.00 -2.04
N LEU A 29 -6.42 10.54 -2.81
CA LEU A 29 -7.83 10.60 -2.40
C LEU A 29 -8.45 9.20 -2.32
N ILE A 30 -8.18 8.32 -3.30
CA ILE A 30 -8.63 6.92 -3.27
C ILE A 30 -8.00 6.16 -2.11
N ALA A 31 -6.71 6.38 -1.82
CA ALA A 31 -6.06 5.79 -0.65
C ALA A 31 -6.70 6.27 0.67
N LYS A 32 -7.10 7.55 0.75
CA LYS A 32 -7.79 8.11 1.91
C LYS A 32 -9.24 7.61 2.07
N ILE A 33 -9.91 7.25 0.97
CA ILE A 33 -11.31 6.79 0.97
C ILE A 33 -11.42 5.29 1.24
N ARG A 34 -10.38 4.49 0.97
CA ARG A 34 -10.44 3.07 1.32
C ARG A 34 -10.61 2.93 2.83
N PRO A 35 -11.54 2.07 3.30
CA PRO A 35 -11.53 1.68 4.69
C PRO A 35 -10.14 1.13 5.01
N GLU A 36 -9.51 1.66 6.07
CA GLU A 36 -8.30 1.06 6.63
C GLU A 36 -8.63 -0.42 6.90
N GLN A 37 -7.82 -1.32 6.34
CA GLN A 37 -7.99 -2.74 6.59
C GLN A 37 -7.82 -2.99 8.08
N SER A 38 -8.69 -3.82 8.66
CA SER A 38 -8.59 -4.20 10.05
C SER A 38 -7.26 -4.90 10.31
N TRP A 39 -6.76 -4.81 11.54
CA TRP A 39 -5.53 -5.51 11.93
C TRP A 39 -5.66 -7.04 11.72
N ARG A 40 -6.87 -7.59 11.83
CA ARG A 40 -7.19 -9.00 11.57
C ARG A 40 -6.99 -9.38 10.10
N GLU A 41 -7.53 -8.59 9.17
CA GLU A 41 -7.36 -8.84 7.73
C GLU A 41 -5.89 -8.77 7.31
N LEU A 42 -5.14 -7.81 7.85
CA LEU A 42 -3.71 -7.67 7.56
C LEU A 42 -2.89 -8.83 8.16
N TYR A 43 -3.26 -9.29 9.36
CA TYR A 43 -2.70 -10.49 9.97
C TYR A 43 -2.98 -11.74 9.13
N GLU A 44 -4.23 -11.98 8.72
CA GLU A 44 -4.60 -13.12 7.87
C GLU A 44 -3.89 -13.08 6.52
N ALA A 45 -3.78 -11.90 5.89
CA ALA A 45 -3.02 -11.74 4.65
C ALA A 45 -1.55 -12.13 4.83
N SER A 46 -0.93 -11.81 5.97
CA SER A 46 0.43 -12.27 6.28
C SER A 46 0.50 -13.79 6.44
N LEU A 47 -0.57 -14.42 6.97
CA LEU A 47 -0.66 -15.87 7.12
C LEU A 47 -0.90 -16.63 5.80
N LEU A 48 -1.42 -15.95 4.80
CA LEU A 48 -1.71 -16.53 3.48
C LEU A 48 -0.65 -16.18 2.44
N GLU A 49 0.30 -15.28 2.76
CA GLU A 49 1.39 -14.93 1.86
C GLU A 49 2.35 -16.11 1.67
N LEU A 50 2.50 -16.54 0.42
CA LEU A 50 3.36 -17.65 -0.02
C LEU A 50 4.60 -17.14 -0.75
N ASP A 51 4.55 -15.91 -1.28
CA ASP A 51 5.69 -15.29 -1.94
C ASP A 51 6.71 -14.84 -0.88
N ARG A 52 7.83 -15.57 -0.81
CA ARG A 52 8.90 -15.29 0.17
C ARG A 52 9.51 -13.90 0.01
N SER A 53 9.43 -13.29 -1.18
CA SER A 53 9.94 -11.93 -1.38
C SER A 53 9.03 -10.86 -0.76
N LYS A 54 7.72 -11.15 -0.63
CA LYS A 54 6.70 -10.23 -0.08
C LYS A 54 6.39 -10.51 1.39
N LEU A 55 6.68 -11.72 1.86
CA LEU A 55 6.39 -12.14 3.23
C LEU A 55 6.94 -11.16 4.30
N PRO A 56 8.18 -10.66 4.21
CA PRO A 56 8.70 -9.70 5.20
C PRO A 56 7.86 -8.41 5.27
N GLU A 57 7.44 -7.90 4.12
CA GLU A 57 6.60 -6.69 4.05
C GLU A 57 5.22 -6.94 4.64
N ARG A 58 4.58 -8.08 4.30
CA ARG A 58 3.27 -8.45 4.86
C ARG A 58 3.31 -8.58 6.38
N VAL A 59 4.34 -9.24 6.92
CA VAL A 59 4.53 -9.38 8.37
C VAL A 59 4.71 -8.02 9.04
N ARG A 60 5.52 -7.12 8.43
CA ARG A 60 5.70 -5.76 8.94
C ARG A 60 4.38 -4.99 8.97
N THR A 61 3.63 -5.00 7.87
CA THR A 61 2.34 -4.29 7.75
C THR A 61 1.32 -4.80 8.77
N ALA A 62 1.23 -6.11 8.99
CA ALA A 62 0.37 -6.69 10.01
C ALA A 62 0.78 -6.24 11.42
N ARG A 63 2.08 -6.27 11.73
CA ARG A 63 2.60 -5.84 13.03
C ARG A 63 2.31 -4.37 13.30
N GLU A 64 2.52 -3.50 12.32
CA GLU A 64 2.21 -2.07 12.43
C GLU A 64 0.72 -1.83 12.69
N ALA A 65 -0.17 -2.54 11.98
CA ALA A 65 -1.61 -2.42 12.21
C ALA A 65 -2.03 -2.89 13.60
N ILE A 66 -1.45 -3.98 14.11
CA ILE A 66 -1.69 -4.45 15.48
C ILE A 66 -1.20 -3.42 16.52
N HIS A 67 -0.03 -2.81 16.32
CA HIS A 67 0.44 -1.74 17.19
C HIS A 67 -0.46 -0.51 17.14
N ARG A 68 -0.97 -0.13 15.96
CA ARG A 68 -1.95 0.96 15.84
C ARG A 68 -3.21 0.64 16.65
N ARG A 69 -3.72 -0.60 16.57
CA ARG A 69 -4.89 -1.02 17.37
C ARG A 69 -4.64 -0.93 18.87
N LEU A 70 -3.45 -1.35 19.33
CA LEU A 70 -3.07 -1.29 20.75
C LEU A 70 -2.95 0.14 21.31
N VAL A 71 -2.56 1.10 20.46
CA VAL A 71 -2.36 2.51 20.85
C VAL A 71 -3.64 3.33 20.63
N GLN A 72 -4.67 2.78 20.01
CA GLN A 72 -5.90 3.51 19.69
C GLN A 72 -6.73 3.78 20.96
N GLU A 73 -6.46 4.90 21.63
CA GLU A 73 -7.05 5.31 22.92
C GLU A 73 -8.58 5.47 22.90
N LYS A 74 -9.19 5.60 21.71
CA LYS A 74 -10.63 5.87 21.56
C LYS A 74 -11.51 4.66 21.84
N GLU A 75 -10.96 3.46 21.79
CA GLU A 75 -11.71 2.22 21.98
C GLU A 75 -10.98 1.30 22.94
N THR A 76 -11.64 0.97 24.04
CA THR A 76 -11.12 -0.01 24.99
C THR A 76 -11.16 -1.39 24.35
N LEU A 77 -10.03 -2.08 24.32
CA LEU A 77 -9.94 -3.46 23.86
C LEU A 77 -10.64 -4.39 24.86
N SER A 78 -11.41 -5.36 24.34
CA SER A 78 -11.91 -6.44 25.19
C SER A 78 -10.76 -7.36 25.62
N TRP A 79 -10.98 -8.15 26.67
CA TRP A 79 -10.01 -9.15 27.10
C TRP A 79 -9.71 -10.18 25.99
N GLU A 80 -10.75 -10.59 25.26
CA GLU A 80 -10.65 -11.50 24.12
C GLU A 80 -9.82 -10.89 23.00
N GLU A 81 -10.05 -9.62 22.65
CA GLU A 81 -9.26 -8.95 21.61
C GLU A 81 -7.79 -8.82 22.03
N HIS A 82 -7.52 -8.51 23.31
CA HIS A 82 -6.16 -8.53 23.85
C HIS A 82 -5.48 -9.89 23.71
N LYS A 83 -6.21 -10.97 23.99
CA LYS A 83 -5.71 -12.34 23.82
C LYS A 83 -5.40 -12.63 22.36
N GLU A 84 -6.32 -12.30 21.45
CA GLU A 84 -6.12 -12.50 20.01
C GLU A 84 -4.90 -11.72 19.48
N ILE A 85 -4.73 -10.47 19.89
CA ILE A 85 -3.58 -9.64 19.52
C ILE A 85 -2.27 -10.28 19.99
N ASN A 86 -2.22 -10.78 21.23
CA ASN A 86 -1.02 -11.44 21.75
C ASN A 86 -0.70 -12.73 20.99
N ASP A 87 -1.72 -13.54 20.69
CA ASP A 87 -1.57 -14.77 19.91
C ASP A 87 -1.08 -14.46 18.48
N ALA A 88 -1.61 -13.40 17.85
CA ALA A 88 -1.19 -12.94 16.54
C ALA A 88 0.26 -12.46 16.52
N LEU A 89 0.69 -11.63 17.48
CA LEU A 89 2.08 -11.17 17.57
C LEU A 89 3.07 -12.32 17.72
N ARG A 90 2.75 -13.32 18.54
CA ARG A 90 3.57 -14.54 18.69
C ARG A 90 3.67 -15.32 17.38
N ALA A 91 2.58 -15.42 16.62
CA ALA A 91 2.58 -16.08 15.32
C ALA A 91 3.43 -15.32 14.28
N LEU A 92 3.34 -14.00 14.25
CA LEU A 92 4.12 -13.16 13.33
C LEU A 92 5.63 -13.27 13.57
N VAL A 93 6.09 -13.35 14.83
CA VAL A 93 7.51 -13.56 15.15
C VAL A 93 8.05 -14.83 14.50
N ARG A 94 7.29 -15.93 14.54
CA ARG A 94 7.70 -17.20 13.91
C ARG A 94 7.72 -17.14 12.38
N ARG A 95 6.97 -16.20 11.79
CA ARG A 95 6.77 -16.11 10.34
C ARG A 95 7.72 -15.14 9.65
N GLY A 96 8.23 -14.14 10.37
CA GLY A 96 9.25 -13.20 9.90
C GLY A 96 10.68 -13.53 10.31
N ALA A 97 10.90 -14.66 11.02
CA ALA A 97 12.21 -15.18 11.37
C ALA A 97 12.88 -15.92 10.20
#